data_AF-A0A3T0M2P5-F1
#
_entry.id   AF-A0A3T0M2P5-F1
#
_cell.length_a   1.000
_cell.length_b   1.000
_cell.length_c   1.000
_cell.angle_alpha   90.00
_cell.angle_beta   90.00
_cell.angle_gamma   90.00
#
_symmetry.space_group_name_H-M   'P 1'
#
loop_
_entity.id
_entity.type
_entity.pdbx_description
1 polymer ?
#
loop_
_entity_poly.entity_id
_entity_poly.type
_entity_poly.pdbx_seq_one_letter_code
_entity_poly.pdbx_strand_id
1 'polypeptide(L)'
;MKNIMFVAVSEKMKEVALQVNSDMGLDIPVIVSSMEKSRDIVKSNPNINVFISRGKTAKLLQQFSGKTVVYVTCSTGDILEPIQRLTAYGIDKIAVVASPFLIGEGFYDYKVGNTEIYIRPYELEELDKLVFKLEKQGIRGVVAGSTAIRAAKKYGMKVEPLDTKKVSIKRAIDEAIGIVKSKENEYLQEKKRAEEIRQYASKLYSAIEQSNAAVEELASSSEELASMSQETANIITKAFKEVNNTSSILEIIQQVAKRTNLLGLNAAIESSRAGEYGRSFSIVASEIRKLSAESKVSASKIGAMLNGLRNSVEFVLKNVEQSNAITQEQAQASQNIAHMLEELNNVGGKLIDMMKK
;
A
#
# COMPACT_ATOMS: atom_id res chain seq x y z
N MET A 1 17.09 18.38 -22.85
CA MET A 1 18.45 17.81 -22.86
C MET A 1 19.45 18.46 -21.89
N LYS A 2 19.10 19.54 -21.17
CA LYS A 2 19.96 20.23 -20.19
C LYS A 2 20.32 19.41 -18.91
N ASN A 3 20.12 18.10 -18.92
CA ASN A 3 20.39 17.18 -17.81
C ASN A 3 21.68 16.36 -18.01
N ILE A 4 22.26 16.40 -19.22
CA ILE A 4 23.46 15.65 -19.59
C ILE A 4 24.58 16.65 -19.85
N MET A 5 25.80 16.36 -19.38
CA MET A 5 26.98 17.13 -19.75
C MET A 5 28.15 16.20 -20.09
N PHE A 6 28.83 16.49 -21.18
CA PHE A 6 30.01 15.76 -21.60
C PHE A 6 31.28 16.47 -21.12
N VAL A 7 32.08 15.78 -20.31
CA VAL A 7 33.37 16.27 -19.82
C VAL A 7 34.48 15.53 -20.55
N ALA A 8 34.97 16.16 -21.62
CA ALA A 8 36.06 15.66 -22.43
C ALA A 8 37.41 15.82 -21.71
N VAL A 9 38.29 14.83 -21.87
CA VAL A 9 39.64 14.86 -21.29
C VAL A 9 40.68 15.55 -22.19
N SER A 10 40.30 15.91 -23.41
CA SER A 10 41.14 16.60 -24.40
C SER A 10 40.28 17.37 -25.40
N GLU A 11 40.85 18.40 -26.06
CA GLU A 11 40.16 19.15 -27.13
C GLU A 11 39.75 18.23 -28.29
N LYS A 12 40.62 17.29 -28.68
CA LYS A 12 40.28 16.29 -29.71
C LYS A 12 39.04 15.47 -29.35
N MET A 13 38.90 15.06 -28.09
CA MET A 13 37.71 14.34 -27.64
C MET A 13 36.46 15.23 -27.63
N LYS A 14 36.62 16.52 -27.30
CA LYS A 14 35.53 17.49 -27.39
C LYS A 14 35.07 17.70 -28.83
N GLU A 15 35.99 17.82 -29.79
CA GLU A 15 35.64 17.94 -31.21
C GLU A 15 34.83 16.73 -31.70
N VAL A 16 35.29 15.51 -31.36
CA VAL A 16 34.55 14.28 -31.72
C VAL A 16 33.19 14.24 -31.02
N ALA A 17 33.09 14.66 -29.76
CA ALA A 17 31.81 14.71 -29.03
C ALA A 17 30.84 15.75 -29.62
N LEU A 18 31.33 16.94 -29.99
CA LEU A 18 30.54 17.97 -30.66
C LEU A 18 30.07 17.50 -32.05
N GLN A 19 30.92 16.77 -32.78
CA GLN A 19 30.53 16.17 -34.05
C GLN A 19 29.47 15.09 -33.87
N VAL A 20 29.61 14.21 -32.88
CA VAL A 20 28.60 13.19 -32.56
C VAL A 20 27.29 13.85 -32.13
N ASN A 21 27.34 14.91 -31.31
CA ASN A 21 26.16 15.69 -30.95
C ASN A 21 25.45 16.22 -32.21
N SER A 22 26.19 16.83 -33.13
CA SER A 22 25.65 17.32 -34.40
C SER A 22 25.07 16.20 -35.27
N ASP A 23 25.79 15.08 -35.42
CA ASP A 23 25.36 13.90 -36.19
C ASP A 23 24.06 13.29 -35.61
N MET A 24 23.83 13.43 -34.30
CA MET A 24 22.65 12.95 -33.59
C MET A 24 21.55 14.01 -33.42
N GLY A 25 21.76 15.24 -33.88
CA GLY A 25 20.81 16.36 -33.68
C GLY A 25 20.63 16.77 -32.21
N LEU A 26 21.68 16.63 -31.40
CA LEU A 26 21.68 16.88 -29.96
C LEU A 26 22.45 18.14 -29.60
N ASP A 27 22.04 18.79 -28.51
CA ASP A 27 22.73 19.95 -27.93
C ASP A 27 23.18 19.64 -26.49
N ILE A 28 24.10 18.68 -26.36
CA ILE A 28 24.70 18.33 -25.07
C ILE A 28 25.90 19.26 -24.84
N PRO A 29 25.96 20.02 -23.73
CA PRO A 29 27.12 20.84 -23.40
C PRO A 29 28.38 19.97 -23.29
N VAL A 30 29.43 20.35 -24.03
CA VAL A 30 30.73 19.67 -24.02
C VAL A 30 31.79 20.62 -23.50
N ILE A 31 32.43 20.25 -22.40
CA ILE A 31 33.55 21.00 -21.81
C ILE A 31 34.81 20.15 -21.79
N VAL A 32 35.97 20.81 -21.86
CA VAL A 32 37.26 20.14 -21.65
C VAL A 32 37.72 20.40 -20.23
N SER A 33 38.15 19.36 -19.54
CA SER A 33 38.65 19.49 -18.18
C SER A 33 39.77 18.50 -17.87
N SER A 34 40.73 18.99 -17.09
CA SER A 34 41.74 18.16 -16.44
C SER A 34 41.20 17.60 -15.11
N MET A 35 41.87 16.57 -14.60
CA MET A 35 41.46 15.85 -13.39
C MET A 35 41.22 16.78 -12.18
N GLU A 36 42.01 17.85 -12.04
CA GLU A 36 42.01 18.78 -10.92
C GLU A 36 40.75 19.66 -10.82
N LYS A 37 40.03 19.89 -11.93
CA LYS A 37 38.86 20.79 -11.98
C LYS A 37 37.51 20.07 -11.92
N SER A 38 37.51 18.75 -11.75
CA SER A 38 36.28 17.93 -11.77
C SER A 38 35.28 18.34 -10.67
N ARG A 39 35.78 18.80 -9.50
CA ARG A 39 34.94 19.26 -8.39
C ARG A 39 34.23 20.58 -8.70
N ASP A 40 34.92 21.52 -9.31
CA ASP A 40 34.37 22.84 -9.65
C ASP A 40 33.30 22.72 -10.73
N ILE A 41 33.52 21.81 -11.69
CA ILE A 41 32.55 21.50 -12.74
C ILE A 41 31.22 21.03 -12.16
N VAL A 42 31.26 20.12 -11.18
CA VAL A 42 30.04 19.64 -10.50
C VAL A 42 29.34 20.79 -9.78
N LYS A 43 30.09 21.65 -9.09
CA LYS A 43 29.54 22.79 -8.34
C LYS A 43 28.93 23.85 -9.25
N SER A 44 29.58 24.18 -10.36
CA SER A 44 29.11 25.18 -11.32
C SER A 44 27.92 24.70 -12.16
N ASN A 45 27.62 23.39 -12.14
CA ASN A 45 26.55 22.78 -12.92
C ASN A 45 25.59 21.96 -12.04
N PRO A 46 24.87 22.60 -11.09
CA PRO A 46 24.00 21.90 -10.16
C PRO A 46 22.80 21.21 -10.84
N ASN A 47 22.41 21.67 -12.03
CA ASN A 47 21.25 21.15 -12.75
C ASN A 47 21.56 19.95 -13.67
N ILE A 48 22.83 19.58 -13.84
CA ILE A 48 23.21 18.39 -14.63
C ILE A 48 23.05 17.15 -13.75
N ASN A 49 22.35 16.14 -14.23
CA ASN A 49 22.09 14.90 -13.49
C ASN A 49 22.88 13.69 -14.01
N VAL A 50 23.36 13.76 -15.25
CA VAL A 50 24.18 12.72 -15.87
C VAL A 50 25.43 13.35 -16.49
N PHE A 51 26.60 12.90 -16.07
CA PHE A 51 27.87 13.28 -16.68
C PHE A 51 28.34 12.17 -17.62
N ILE A 52 28.96 12.52 -18.73
CA ILE A 52 29.65 11.59 -19.62
C ILE A 52 31.12 11.94 -19.59
N SER A 53 32.00 11.00 -19.27
CA SER A 53 33.44 11.25 -19.28
C SER A 53 34.25 9.96 -19.43
N ARG A 54 35.58 10.07 -19.47
CA ARG A 54 36.50 8.95 -19.69
C ARG A 54 37.53 8.83 -18.57
N GLY A 55 37.87 7.59 -18.23
CA GLY A 55 38.99 7.26 -17.34
C GLY A 55 38.89 7.94 -15.97
N LYS A 56 40.01 8.48 -15.48
CA LYS A 56 40.11 9.06 -14.13
C LYS A 56 39.22 10.30 -13.93
N THR A 57 38.95 11.09 -14.98
CA THR A 57 38.01 12.22 -14.89
C THR A 57 36.58 11.73 -14.60
N ALA A 58 36.12 10.65 -15.25
CA ALA A 58 34.82 10.05 -14.94
C ALA A 58 34.75 9.56 -13.47
N LYS A 59 35.81 8.90 -12.97
CA LYS A 59 35.90 8.45 -11.58
C LYS A 59 35.80 9.60 -10.59
N LEU A 60 36.51 10.70 -10.83
CA LEU A 60 36.47 11.88 -9.98
C LEU A 60 35.09 12.56 -10.03
N LEU A 61 34.47 12.66 -11.21
CA LEU A 61 33.11 13.16 -11.32
C LEU A 61 32.12 12.28 -10.53
N GLN A 62 32.26 10.97 -10.58
CA GLN A 62 31.40 10.06 -9.82
C GLN A 62 31.57 10.25 -8.31
N GLN A 63 32.82 10.38 -7.84
CA GLN A 63 33.13 10.60 -6.44
C GLN A 63 32.61 11.95 -5.91
N PHE A 64 32.71 13.03 -6.70
CA PHE A 64 32.36 14.38 -6.25
C PHE A 64 30.92 14.79 -6.52
N SER A 65 30.24 14.16 -7.48
CA SER A 65 28.91 14.60 -7.90
C SER A 65 27.75 13.98 -7.11
N GLY A 66 27.91 12.76 -6.60
CA GLY A 66 26.77 11.96 -6.11
C GLY A 66 25.71 11.68 -7.20
N LYS A 67 26.05 11.93 -8.47
CA LYS A 67 25.18 11.87 -9.63
C LYS A 67 25.65 10.76 -10.58
N THR A 68 24.81 10.45 -11.56
CA THR A 68 25.11 9.38 -12.50
C THR A 68 26.24 9.81 -13.44
N VAL A 69 27.24 8.94 -13.61
CA VAL A 69 28.35 9.16 -14.56
C VAL A 69 28.41 7.98 -15.52
N VAL A 70 28.24 8.27 -16.81
CA VAL A 70 28.39 7.30 -17.89
C VAL A 70 29.83 7.31 -18.38
N TYR A 71 30.44 6.12 -18.37
CA TYR A 71 31.83 5.93 -18.74
C TYR A 71 31.97 5.73 -20.24
N VAL A 72 32.78 6.57 -20.88
CA VAL A 72 33.21 6.37 -22.26
C VAL A 72 34.29 5.28 -22.27
N THR A 73 33.87 4.05 -22.53
CA THR A 73 34.72 2.87 -22.66
C THR A 73 35.26 2.74 -24.09
N CYS A 74 36.41 2.05 -24.25
CA CYS A 74 36.97 1.85 -25.58
C CYS A 74 36.09 0.91 -26.42
N SER A 75 35.95 1.22 -27.70
CA SER A 75 35.44 0.28 -28.70
C SER A 75 36.58 -0.55 -29.28
N THR A 76 36.24 -1.67 -29.93
CA THR A 76 37.21 -2.48 -30.68
C THR A 76 37.94 -1.65 -31.75
N GLY A 77 37.24 -0.70 -32.39
CA GLY A 77 37.83 0.22 -33.36
C GLY A 77 38.83 1.20 -32.75
N ASP A 78 38.63 1.62 -31.49
CA ASP A 78 39.57 2.50 -30.79
C ASP A 78 40.95 1.83 -30.59
N ILE A 79 40.98 0.50 -30.51
CA ILE A 79 42.20 -0.29 -30.27
C ILE A 79 42.80 -0.80 -31.58
N LEU A 80 41.99 -1.41 -32.46
CA LEU A 80 42.49 -2.08 -33.66
C LEU A 80 43.05 -1.12 -34.71
N GLU A 81 42.48 0.07 -34.87
CA GLU A 81 42.94 1.04 -35.89
C GLU A 81 44.36 1.57 -35.58
N PRO A 82 44.70 1.98 -34.32
CA PRO A 82 46.08 2.21 -33.91
C PRO A 82 47.03 1.03 -34.12
N ILE A 83 46.59 -0.19 -33.79
CA ILE A 83 47.38 -1.40 -34.00
C ILE A 83 47.70 -1.58 -35.48
N GLN A 84 46.70 -1.40 -36.36
CA GLN A 84 46.88 -1.51 -37.80
C GLN A 84 47.93 -0.51 -38.32
N ARG A 85 47.95 0.73 -37.81
CA ARG A 85 49.00 1.70 -38.16
C ARG A 85 50.39 1.26 -37.70
N LEU A 86 50.53 0.72 -36.49
CA LEU A 86 51.80 0.16 -36.03
C LEU A 86 52.26 -1.02 -36.88
N THR A 87 51.35 -1.91 -37.27
CA THR A 87 51.68 -3.05 -38.15
C THR A 87 52.11 -2.59 -39.55
N ALA A 88 51.57 -1.47 -40.05
CA ALA A 88 52.01 -0.89 -41.31
C ALA A 88 53.46 -0.36 -41.27
N TYR A 89 54.01 -0.10 -40.07
CA TYR A 89 55.42 0.21 -39.85
C TYR A 89 56.29 -1.05 -39.67
N GLY A 90 55.75 -2.25 -39.89
CA GLY A 90 56.46 -3.51 -39.71
C GLY A 90 56.60 -3.96 -38.26
N ILE A 91 55.79 -3.42 -37.35
CA ILE A 91 55.80 -3.79 -35.93
C ILE A 91 54.77 -4.90 -35.70
N ASP A 92 55.25 -6.07 -35.29
CA ASP A 92 54.44 -7.26 -35.02
C ASP A 92 54.16 -7.47 -33.52
N LYS A 93 55.01 -6.98 -32.61
CA LYS A 93 54.77 -7.03 -31.16
C LYS A 93 54.32 -5.68 -30.61
N ILE A 94 53.03 -5.59 -30.24
CA ILE A 94 52.36 -4.35 -29.85
C ILE A 94 51.70 -4.51 -28.47
N ALA A 95 51.90 -3.55 -27.57
CA ALA A 95 51.17 -3.48 -26.31
C ALA A 95 50.07 -2.40 -26.34
N VAL A 96 48.92 -2.69 -25.77
CA VAL A 96 47.87 -1.70 -25.46
C VAL A 96 47.95 -1.39 -23.98
N VAL A 97 48.43 -0.19 -23.64
CA VAL A 97 48.68 0.25 -22.26
C VAL A 97 47.69 1.34 -21.88
N ALA A 98 46.71 1.01 -21.06
CA ALA A 98 45.67 1.93 -20.61
C ALA A 98 45.21 1.64 -19.18
N SER A 99 44.41 2.54 -18.61
CA SER A 99 43.83 2.33 -17.29
C SER A 99 42.89 1.10 -17.29
N PRO A 100 42.77 0.35 -16.18
CA PRO A 100 41.87 -0.79 -16.08
C PRO A 100 40.42 -0.50 -16.49
N PHE A 101 39.93 0.72 -16.23
CA PHE A 101 38.59 1.16 -16.64
C PHE A 101 38.36 1.24 -18.15
N LEU A 102 39.43 1.22 -18.96
CA LEU A 102 39.37 1.33 -20.41
C LEU A 102 39.56 0.01 -21.15
N ILE A 103 40.33 -0.92 -20.57
CA ILE A 103 40.76 -2.17 -21.22
C ILE A 103 40.57 -3.42 -20.34
N GLY A 104 39.96 -3.28 -19.15
CA GLY A 104 39.79 -4.35 -18.17
C GLY A 104 40.97 -4.46 -17.18
N GLU A 105 40.78 -5.20 -16.09
CA GLU A 105 41.80 -5.38 -15.03
C GLU A 105 42.84 -6.48 -15.35
N GLY A 106 42.54 -7.35 -16.31
CA GLY A 106 43.39 -8.50 -16.65
C GLY A 106 44.52 -8.19 -17.63
N PHE A 107 45.58 -8.99 -17.55
CA PHE A 107 46.64 -9.05 -18.55
C PHE A 107 46.23 -10.07 -19.61
N TYR A 108 46.13 -9.63 -20.87
CA TYR A 108 45.69 -10.51 -21.96
C TYR A 108 46.66 -10.45 -23.13
N ASP A 109 46.93 -11.62 -23.71
CA ASP A 109 47.85 -11.77 -24.84
C ASP A 109 47.07 -12.39 -25.99
N TYR A 110 47.07 -11.72 -27.14
CA TYR A 110 46.36 -12.14 -28.33
C TYR A 110 47.34 -12.27 -29.49
N LYS A 111 47.05 -13.19 -30.40
CA LYS A 111 47.76 -13.30 -31.67
C LYS A 111 46.77 -13.15 -32.82
N VAL A 112 46.97 -12.14 -33.65
CA VAL A 112 46.12 -11.84 -34.81
C VAL A 112 47.00 -11.82 -36.05
N GLY A 113 46.93 -12.89 -36.85
CA GLY A 113 47.87 -13.12 -37.94
C GLY A 113 49.31 -13.23 -37.42
N ASN A 114 50.20 -12.36 -37.91
CA ASN A 114 51.59 -12.28 -37.47
C ASN A 114 51.80 -11.31 -36.29
N THR A 115 50.75 -10.62 -35.84
CA THR A 115 50.85 -9.60 -34.80
C THR A 115 50.50 -10.17 -33.42
N GLU A 116 51.38 -10.00 -32.46
CA GLU A 116 51.16 -10.28 -31.04
C GLU A 116 50.73 -8.99 -30.32
N ILE A 117 49.55 -9.02 -29.70
CA ILE A 117 48.90 -7.90 -29.03
C ILE A 117 48.84 -8.17 -27.53
N TYR A 118 49.43 -7.29 -26.75
CA TYR A 118 49.56 -7.41 -25.30
C TYR A 118 48.72 -6.34 -24.59
N ILE A 119 47.56 -6.70 -24.03
CA ILE A 119 46.72 -5.80 -23.24
C ILE A 119 47.29 -5.71 -21.83
N ARG A 120 47.65 -4.50 -21.42
CA ARG A 120 48.41 -4.24 -20.19
C ARG A 120 47.77 -3.08 -19.42
N PRO A 121 46.87 -3.37 -18.46
CA PRO A 121 46.37 -2.35 -17.57
C PRO A 121 47.49 -1.80 -16.68
N TYR A 122 47.37 -0.53 -16.28
CA TYR A 122 48.36 0.11 -15.40
C TYR A 122 47.74 1.05 -14.38
N GLU A 123 48.35 1.12 -13.20
CA GLU A 123 48.24 2.23 -12.26
C GLU A 123 49.43 3.17 -12.43
N LEU A 124 49.22 4.46 -12.16
CA LEU A 124 50.15 5.53 -12.57
C LEU A 124 51.56 5.33 -11.99
N GLU A 125 51.64 4.81 -10.77
CA GLU A 125 52.86 4.56 -10.00
C GLU A 125 53.71 3.43 -10.61
N GLU A 126 53.09 2.52 -11.36
CA GLU A 126 53.74 1.34 -11.94
C GLU A 126 54.02 1.49 -13.45
N LEU A 127 53.53 2.55 -14.07
CA LEU A 127 53.58 2.76 -15.52
C LEU A 127 55.00 2.66 -16.10
N ASP A 128 55.99 3.30 -15.47
CA ASP A 128 57.36 3.32 -15.98
C ASP A 128 58.00 1.92 -15.91
N LYS A 129 57.79 1.20 -14.80
CA LYS A 129 58.23 -0.19 -14.60
C LYS A 129 57.57 -1.14 -15.62
N LEU A 130 56.27 -0.97 -15.85
CA LEU A 130 55.52 -1.76 -16.82
C LEU A 130 56.09 -1.56 -18.23
N VAL A 131 56.25 -0.31 -18.67
CA VAL A 131 56.77 0.01 -20.00
C VAL A 131 58.20 -0.50 -20.19
N PHE A 132 59.05 -0.38 -19.18
CA PHE A 132 60.39 -0.97 -19.19
C PHE A 132 60.35 -2.49 -19.41
N LYS A 133 59.47 -3.20 -18.70
CA LYS A 133 59.31 -4.65 -18.86
C LYS A 133 58.83 -5.03 -20.26
N LEU A 134 57.92 -4.24 -20.84
CA LEU A 134 57.43 -4.47 -22.21
C LEU A 134 58.57 -4.29 -23.25
N GLU A 135 59.42 -3.28 -23.09
CA GLU A 135 60.60 -3.10 -23.96
C GLU A 135 61.55 -4.29 -23.87
N LYS A 136 61.84 -4.78 -22.66
CA LYS A 136 62.68 -5.97 -22.44
C LYS A 136 62.09 -7.25 -23.02
N GLN A 137 60.77 -7.31 -23.19
CA GLN A 137 60.08 -8.42 -23.85
C GLN A 137 60.09 -8.29 -25.39
N GLY A 138 60.76 -7.28 -25.94
CA GLY A 138 60.87 -7.06 -27.38
C GLY A 138 59.63 -6.43 -27.99
N ILE A 139 58.72 -5.88 -27.18
CA ILE A 139 57.58 -5.11 -27.67
C ILE A 139 58.11 -3.79 -28.20
N ARG A 140 57.73 -3.43 -29.43
CA ARG A 140 58.24 -2.21 -30.10
C ARG A 140 57.15 -1.20 -30.42
N GLY A 141 55.89 -1.62 -30.41
CA GLY A 141 54.72 -0.77 -30.60
C GLY A 141 53.90 -0.62 -29.33
N VAL A 142 53.42 0.59 -29.03
CA VAL A 142 52.53 0.84 -27.89
C VAL A 142 51.33 1.69 -28.29
N VAL A 143 50.12 1.19 -28.04
CA VAL A 143 48.87 1.94 -28.15
C VAL A 143 48.46 2.40 -26.75
N ALA A 144 48.40 3.70 -26.51
CA ALA A 144 48.24 4.20 -25.15
C ALA A 144 47.64 5.61 -25.06
N GLY A 145 47.21 6.01 -23.85
CA GLY A 145 46.87 7.41 -23.56
C GLY A 145 48.12 8.29 -23.39
N SER A 146 47.96 9.61 -23.38
CA SER A 146 49.06 10.60 -23.42
C SER A 146 50.17 10.39 -22.37
N THR A 147 49.83 9.96 -21.16
CA THR A 147 50.84 9.70 -20.11
C THR A 147 51.66 8.46 -20.41
N ALA A 148 51.02 7.36 -20.79
CA ALA A 148 51.70 6.13 -21.17
C ALA A 148 52.45 6.25 -22.50
N ILE A 149 51.97 7.05 -23.45
CA ILE A 149 52.73 7.44 -24.65
C ILE A 149 54.06 8.12 -24.27
N ARG A 150 54.04 9.07 -23.33
CA ARG A 150 55.27 9.77 -22.89
C ARG A 150 56.26 8.79 -22.26
N ALA A 151 55.79 7.84 -21.46
CA ALA A 151 56.64 6.80 -20.88
C ALA A 151 57.24 5.90 -21.97
N ALA A 152 56.43 5.38 -22.89
CA ALA A 152 56.87 4.50 -23.97
C ALA A 152 57.89 5.16 -24.92
N LYS A 153 57.73 6.46 -25.21
CA LYS A 153 58.71 7.21 -26.02
C LYS A 153 60.11 7.27 -25.39
N LYS A 154 60.23 7.29 -24.05
CA LYS A 154 61.54 7.29 -23.37
C LYS A 154 62.36 6.04 -23.69
N TYR A 155 61.68 4.92 -23.92
CA TYR A 155 62.28 3.63 -24.25
C TYR A 155 62.39 3.39 -25.76
N GLY A 156 62.19 4.41 -26.59
CA GLY A 156 62.34 4.31 -28.05
C GLY A 156 61.24 3.51 -28.75
N MET A 157 60.14 3.20 -28.07
CA MET A 157 59.01 2.48 -28.67
C MET A 157 58.23 3.39 -29.62
N LYS A 158 57.73 2.82 -30.73
CA LYS A 158 56.77 3.50 -31.61
C LYS A 158 55.41 3.54 -30.91
N VAL A 159 54.78 4.69 -30.91
CA VAL A 159 53.56 4.92 -30.14
C VAL A 159 52.42 5.40 -31.03
N GLU A 160 51.24 4.87 -30.78
CA GLU A 160 49.99 5.34 -31.37
C GLU A 160 49.03 5.76 -30.24
N PRO A 161 48.28 6.87 -30.40
CA PRO A 161 47.34 7.30 -29.38
C PRO A 161 46.09 6.43 -29.34
N LEU A 162 45.68 6.07 -28.12
CA LEU A 162 44.39 5.44 -27.83
C LEU A 162 43.28 6.51 -27.78
N ASP A 163 42.96 7.08 -28.94
CA ASP A 163 41.94 8.11 -29.07
C ASP A 163 40.53 7.53 -29.07
N THR A 164 39.60 8.23 -28.42
CA THR A 164 38.19 7.86 -28.46
C THR A 164 37.61 8.23 -29.82
N LYS A 165 37.00 7.26 -30.50
CA LYS A 165 36.30 7.49 -31.77
C LYS A 165 34.82 7.78 -31.57
N LYS A 166 34.17 8.21 -32.66
CA LYS A 166 32.73 8.52 -32.71
C LYS A 166 31.85 7.42 -32.11
N VAL A 167 32.15 6.15 -32.40
CA VAL A 167 31.34 5.00 -31.94
C VAL A 167 31.28 4.93 -30.41
N SER A 168 32.41 5.12 -29.74
CA SER A 168 32.51 5.05 -28.28
C SER A 168 31.80 6.21 -27.60
N ILE A 169 31.89 7.42 -28.18
CA ILE A 169 31.18 8.60 -27.67
C ILE A 169 29.67 8.46 -27.91
N LYS A 170 29.27 8.01 -29.10
CA LYS A 170 27.86 7.77 -29.45
C LYS A 170 27.23 6.77 -28.47
N ARG A 171 27.88 5.63 -28.21
CA ARG A 171 27.38 4.63 -27.25
C ARG A 171 27.15 5.23 -25.86
N ALA A 172 28.11 6.03 -25.36
CA ALA A 172 27.98 6.66 -24.06
C ALA A 172 26.87 7.74 -24.01
N ILE A 173 26.67 8.47 -25.11
CA ILE A 173 25.56 9.43 -25.24
C ILE A 173 24.22 8.71 -25.27
N ASP A 174 24.09 7.64 -26.07
CA ASP A 174 22.87 6.82 -26.14
C ASP A 174 22.50 6.25 -24.76
N GLU A 175 23.49 5.73 -24.03
CA GLU A 175 23.31 5.25 -22.65
C GLU A 175 22.86 6.37 -21.70
N ALA A 176 23.50 7.53 -21.75
CA ALA A 176 23.14 8.69 -20.93
C ALA A 176 21.71 9.18 -21.21
N ILE A 177 21.30 9.21 -22.47
CA ILE A 177 19.93 9.56 -22.88
C ILE A 177 18.94 8.53 -22.33
N GLY A 178 19.26 7.24 -22.45
CA GLY A 178 18.45 6.15 -21.89
C GLY A 178 18.22 6.31 -20.39
N ILE A 179 19.29 6.61 -19.64
CA ILE A 179 19.21 6.85 -18.20
C ILE A 179 18.33 8.06 -17.86
N VAL A 180 18.51 9.19 -18.55
CA VAL A 180 17.69 10.39 -18.29
C VAL A 180 16.21 10.12 -18.56
N LYS A 181 15.89 9.46 -19.69
CA LYS A 181 14.50 9.10 -20.02
C LYS A 181 13.90 8.14 -18.99
N SER A 182 14.66 7.15 -18.54
CA SER A 182 14.19 6.21 -17.52
C SER A 182 13.87 6.92 -16.20
N LYS A 183 14.75 7.82 -15.75
CA LYS A 183 14.53 8.62 -14.53
C LYS A 183 13.35 9.57 -14.65
N GLU A 184 13.16 10.19 -15.82
CA GLU A 184 12.03 11.09 -16.06
C GLU A 184 10.70 10.31 -16.03
N ASN A 185 10.65 9.12 -16.63
CA ASN A 185 9.48 8.25 -16.57
C ASN A 185 9.18 7.78 -15.15
N GLU A 186 10.21 7.39 -14.39
CA GLU A 186 10.08 6.98 -12.98
C GLU A 186 9.54 8.12 -12.12
N TYR A 187 10.07 9.34 -12.29
CA TYR A 187 9.59 10.54 -11.60
C TYR A 187 8.12 10.85 -11.92
N LEU A 188 7.72 10.76 -13.19
CA LEU A 188 6.32 10.98 -13.58
C LEU A 188 5.39 9.91 -13.01
N GLN A 189 5.83 8.65 -12.97
CA GLN A 189 5.08 7.56 -12.35
C GLN A 189 4.93 7.76 -10.84
N GLU A 190 6.01 8.15 -10.16
CA GLU A 190 6.02 8.44 -8.73
C GLU A 190 5.05 9.59 -8.40
N LYS A 191 5.09 10.67 -9.17
CA LYS A 191 4.16 11.79 -9.03
C LYS A 191 2.70 11.36 -9.21
N LYS A 192 2.41 10.56 -10.24
CA LYS A 192 1.06 10.04 -10.50
C LYS A 192 0.58 9.16 -9.34
N ARG A 193 1.43 8.26 -8.83
CA ARG A 193 1.11 7.43 -7.66
C ARG A 193 0.82 8.28 -6.42
N ALA A 194 1.60 9.35 -6.19
CA ALA A 194 1.34 10.26 -5.08
C ALA A 194 -0.02 10.97 -5.20
N GLU A 195 -0.41 11.40 -6.41
CA GLU A 195 -1.73 11.99 -6.66
C GLU A 195 -2.86 10.98 -6.45
N GLU A 196 -2.72 9.74 -6.91
CA GLU A 196 -3.69 8.65 -6.68
C GLU A 196 -3.86 8.36 -5.18
N ILE A 197 -2.75 8.24 -4.43
CA ILE A 197 -2.79 8.02 -2.97
C ILE A 197 -3.50 9.18 -2.27
N ARG A 198 -3.28 10.45 -2.68
CA ARG A 198 -4.02 11.61 -2.13
C ARG A 198 -5.52 11.49 -2.34
N GLN A 199 -5.95 11.09 -3.54
CA GLN A 199 -7.37 10.90 -3.83
C GLN A 199 -7.97 9.77 -2.99
N TYR A 200 -7.28 8.64 -2.85
CA TYR A 200 -7.73 7.55 -2.00
C TYR A 200 -7.77 7.93 -0.52
N ALA A 201 -6.78 8.68 -0.02
CA ALA A 201 -6.78 9.18 1.34
C ALA A 201 -7.98 10.10 1.59
N SER A 202 -8.26 11.06 0.69
CA SER A 202 -9.43 11.94 0.82
C SER A 202 -10.75 11.17 0.82
N LYS A 203 -10.90 10.16 -0.05
CA LYS A 203 -12.08 9.27 -0.05
C LYS A 203 -12.20 8.47 1.24
N LEU A 204 -11.08 7.97 1.78
CA LEU A 204 -11.04 7.25 3.04
C LEU A 204 -11.53 8.14 4.19
N TYR A 205 -11.06 9.38 4.28
CA TYR A 205 -11.51 10.32 5.32
C TYR A 205 -13.01 10.61 5.26
N SER A 206 -13.53 10.86 4.06
CA SER A 206 -14.97 11.08 3.89
C SER A 206 -15.79 9.84 4.27
N ALA A 207 -15.30 8.64 3.93
CA ALA A 207 -15.94 7.39 4.33
C ALA A 207 -15.89 7.16 5.85
N ILE A 208 -14.79 7.52 6.52
CA ILE A 208 -14.66 7.45 7.98
C ILE A 208 -15.66 8.41 8.65
N GLU A 209 -15.76 9.65 8.16
CA GLU A 209 -16.71 10.64 8.70
C GLU A 209 -18.17 10.16 8.57
N GLN A 210 -18.55 9.64 7.41
CA GLN A 210 -19.87 9.06 7.19
C GLN A 210 -20.12 7.83 8.09
N SER A 211 -19.10 6.99 8.27
CA SER A 211 -19.21 5.80 9.12
C SER A 211 -19.34 6.18 10.59
N ASN A 212 -18.62 7.21 11.07
CA ASN A 212 -18.76 7.71 12.44
C ASN A 212 -20.19 8.21 12.69
N ALA A 213 -20.75 9.00 11.78
CA ALA A 213 -22.12 9.48 11.91
C ALA A 213 -23.13 8.32 11.98
N ALA A 214 -22.96 7.29 11.13
CA ALA A 214 -23.82 6.11 11.14
C ALA A 214 -23.68 5.29 12.45
N VAL A 215 -22.47 5.21 13.02
CA VAL A 215 -22.23 4.53 14.30
C VAL A 215 -22.85 5.28 15.47
N GLU A 216 -22.78 6.61 15.48
CA GLU A 216 -23.44 7.45 16.48
C GLU A 216 -24.97 7.30 16.41
N GLU A 217 -25.55 7.30 15.21
CA GLU A 217 -26.97 7.06 15.00
C GLU A 217 -27.39 5.65 15.47
N LEU A 218 -26.60 4.63 15.15
CA LEU A 218 -26.81 3.25 15.61
C LEU A 218 -26.75 3.13 17.14
N ALA A 219 -25.81 3.82 17.78
CA ALA A 219 -25.70 3.83 19.24
C ALA A 219 -26.93 4.48 19.88
N SER A 220 -27.35 5.64 19.38
CA SER A 220 -28.55 6.34 19.86
C SER A 220 -29.81 5.50 19.67
N SER A 221 -29.98 4.87 18.51
CA SER A 221 -31.13 3.98 18.24
C SER A 221 -31.14 2.76 19.17
N SER A 222 -29.96 2.23 19.52
CA SER A 222 -29.85 1.11 20.46
C SER A 222 -30.27 1.53 21.88
N GLU A 223 -29.88 2.73 22.33
CA GLU A 223 -30.31 3.27 23.63
C GLU A 223 -31.83 3.48 23.69
N GLU A 224 -32.42 4.02 22.61
CA GLU A 224 -33.87 4.19 22.50
C GLU A 224 -34.60 2.84 22.54
N LEU A 225 -34.11 1.84 21.81
CA LEU A 225 -34.70 0.50 21.78
C LEU A 225 -34.61 -0.20 23.15
N ALA A 226 -33.50 -0.02 23.88
CA ALA A 226 -33.35 -0.52 25.24
C ALA A 226 -34.37 0.12 26.19
N SER A 227 -34.56 1.45 26.09
CA SER A 227 -35.54 2.19 26.88
C SER A 227 -36.98 1.71 26.60
N MET A 228 -37.35 1.58 25.32
CA MET A 228 -38.65 1.07 24.89
C MET A 228 -38.90 -0.37 25.36
N SER A 229 -37.87 -1.21 25.30
CA SER A 229 -37.95 -2.60 25.78
C SER A 229 -38.18 -2.65 27.29
N GLN A 230 -37.50 -1.79 28.06
CA GLN A 230 -37.70 -1.67 29.50
C GLN A 230 -39.10 -1.16 29.88
N GLU A 231 -39.63 -0.18 29.14
CA GLU A 231 -41.00 0.29 29.32
C GLU A 231 -42.01 -0.82 29.01
N THR A 232 -41.79 -1.56 27.93
CA THR A 232 -42.64 -2.69 27.53
C THR A 232 -42.63 -3.78 28.60
N ALA A 233 -41.47 -4.12 29.17
CA ALA A 233 -41.37 -5.05 30.29
C ALA A 233 -42.19 -4.62 31.52
N ASN A 234 -42.20 -3.31 31.82
CA ASN A 234 -42.99 -2.75 32.92
C ASN A 234 -44.50 -2.87 32.66
N ILE A 235 -44.94 -2.61 31.43
CA ILE A 235 -46.34 -2.75 31.01
C ILE A 235 -46.78 -4.22 31.11
N ILE A 236 -45.95 -5.15 30.62
CA ILE A 236 -46.21 -6.60 30.70
C ILE A 236 -46.31 -7.07 32.15
N THR A 237 -45.42 -6.58 33.02
CA THR A 237 -45.45 -6.92 34.46
C THR A 237 -46.76 -6.47 35.11
N LYS A 238 -47.27 -5.28 34.75
CA LYS A 238 -48.57 -4.80 35.20
C LYS A 238 -49.71 -5.66 34.64
N ALA A 239 -49.68 -5.97 33.35
CA ALA A 239 -50.69 -6.82 32.71
C ALA A 239 -50.76 -8.21 33.35
N PHE A 240 -49.62 -8.82 33.67
CA PHE A 240 -49.55 -10.11 34.35
C PHE A 240 -50.21 -10.06 35.74
N LYS A 241 -49.98 -8.98 36.50
CA LYS A 241 -50.66 -8.76 37.80
C LYS A 241 -52.17 -8.62 37.64
N GLU A 242 -52.63 -7.84 36.66
CA GLU A 242 -54.06 -7.67 36.37
C GLU A 242 -54.75 -8.99 35.98
N VAL A 243 -54.08 -9.82 35.16
CA VAL A 243 -54.58 -11.16 34.78
C VAL A 243 -54.72 -12.06 36.01
N ASN A 244 -53.74 -12.06 36.92
CA ASN A 244 -53.80 -12.83 38.17
C ASN A 244 -54.90 -12.33 39.11
N ASN A 245 -55.04 -11.01 39.26
CA ASN A 245 -56.10 -10.42 40.08
C ASN A 245 -57.49 -10.79 39.53
N THR A 246 -57.68 -10.68 38.21
CA THR A 246 -58.94 -11.05 37.55
C THR A 246 -59.23 -12.55 37.70
N SER A 247 -58.19 -13.40 37.64
CA SER A 247 -58.33 -14.84 37.87
C SER A 247 -58.81 -15.15 39.30
N SER A 248 -58.27 -14.45 40.31
CA SER A 248 -58.73 -14.57 41.70
C SER A 248 -60.19 -14.14 41.89
N ILE A 249 -60.60 -13.03 41.28
CA ILE A 249 -62.01 -12.58 41.29
C ILE A 249 -62.92 -13.64 40.65
N LEU A 250 -62.46 -14.25 39.57
CA LEU A 250 -63.22 -15.28 38.86
C LEU A 250 -63.41 -16.54 39.70
N GLU A 251 -62.41 -16.95 40.49
CA GLU A 251 -62.54 -18.04 41.46
C GLU A 251 -63.61 -17.73 42.51
N ILE A 252 -63.66 -16.48 43.00
CA ILE A 252 -64.71 -16.03 43.92
C ILE A 252 -66.09 -16.13 43.26
N ILE A 253 -66.24 -15.68 42.01
CA ILE A 253 -67.51 -15.77 41.26
C ILE A 253 -67.94 -17.24 41.10
N GLN A 254 -67.01 -18.14 40.78
CA GLN A 254 -67.32 -19.58 40.69
C GLN A 254 -67.76 -20.15 42.04
N GLN A 255 -67.12 -19.75 43.13
CA GLN A 255 -67.53 -20.14 44.48
C GLN A 255 -68.91 -19.60 44.85
N VAL A 256 -69.22 -18.33 44.53
CA VAL A 256 -70.53 -17.73 44.74
C VAL A 256 -71.59 -18.47 43.93
N ALA A 257 -71.38 -18.68 42.63
CA ALA A 257 -72.29 -19.45 41.78
C ALA A 257 -72.54 -20.87 42.33
N LYS A 258 -71.50 -21.54 42.85
CA LYS A 258 -71.64 -22.86 43.50
C LYS A 258 -72.49 -22.79 44.77
N ARG A 259 -72.27 -21.79 45.64
CA ARG A 259 -73.06 -21.57 46.87
C ARG A 259 -74.52 -21.21 46.54
N THR A 260 -74.74 -20.33 45.57
CA THR A 260 -76.09 -19.94 45.13
C THR A 260 -76.85 -21.13 44.53
N ASN A 261 -76.17 -22.00 43.78
CA ASN A 261 -76.79 -23.24 43.29
C ASN A 261 -77.18 -24.19 44.43
N LEU A 262 -76.37 -24.29 45.49
CA LEU A 262 -76.71 -25.08 46.69
C LEU A 262 -77.88 -24.46 47.46
N LEU A 263 -77.93 -23.13 47.59
CA LEU A 263 -79.06 -22.43 48.20
C LEU A 263 -80.35 -22.65 47.41
N GLY A 264 -80.31 -22.52 46.07
CA GLY A 264 -81.43 -22.81 45.20
C GLY A 264 -81.88 -24.27 45.27
N LEU A 265 -80.94 -25.21 45.43
CA LEU A 265 -81.28 -26.62 45.67
C LEU A 265 -82.00 -26.82 47.00
N ASN A 266 -81.51 -26.23 48.09
CA ASN A 266 -82.16 -26.31 49.40
C ASN A 266 -83.56 -25.69 49.38
N ALA A 267 -83.72 -24.54 48.70
CA ALA A 267 -85.02 -23.90 48.52
C ALA A 267 -85.99 -24.76 47.69
N ALA A 268 -85.50 -25.43 46.65
CA ALA A 268 -86.31 -26.36 45.85
C ALA A 268 -86.81 -27.54 46.69
N ILE A 269 -85.95 -28.12 47.53
CA ILE A 269 -86.29 -29.21 48.45
C ILE A 269 -87.38 -28.76 49.43
N GLU A 270 -87.21 -27.60 50.07
CA GLU A 270 -88.17 -27.10 51.05
C GLU A 270 -89.51 -26.71 50.39
N SER A 271 -89.46 -26.17 49.17
CA SER A 271 -90.65 -25.89 48.36
C SER A 271 -91.43 -27.17 48.03
N SER A 272 -90.73 -28.27 47.67
CA SER A 272 -91.37 -29.58 47.47
C SER A 272 -91.97 -30.13 48.76
N ARG A 273 -91.33 -29.90 49.90
CA ARG A 273 -91.79 -30.35 51.22
C ARG A 273 -93.05 -29.61 51.68
N ALA A 274 -93.22 -28.35 51.31
CA ALA A 274 -94.42 -27.56 51.59
C ALA A 274 -95.66 -27.92 50.72
N GLY A 275 -95.52 -28.86 49.77
CA GLY A 275 -96.62 -29.34 48.95
C GLY A 275 -97.22 -28.24 48.06
N GLU A 276 -98.56 -28.12 48.04
CA GLU A 276 -99.26 -27.13 47.21
C GLU A 276 -98.88 -25.68 47.56
N TYR A 277 -98.60 -25.39 48.84
CA TYR A 277 -98.22 -24.05 49.31
C TYR A 277 -96.83 -23.61 48.84
N GLY A 278 -95.97 -24.54 48.42
CA GLY A 278 -94.60 -24.28 47.95
C GLY A 278 -94.46 -24.12 46.43
N ARG A 279 -95.55 -24.23 45.66
CA ARG A 279 -95.50 -24.33 44.19
C ARG A 279 -94.90 -23.10 43.51
N SER A 280 -95.23 -21.89 43.98
CA SER A 280 -94.65 -20.63 43.49
C SER A 280 -93.18 -20.47 43.87
N PHE A 281 -92.79 -20.90 45.08
CA PHE A 281 -91.39 -20.90 45.53
C PHE A 281 -90.51 -21.90 44.77
N SER A 282 -91.07 -23.04 44.34
CA SER A 282 -90.35 -24.03 43.54
C SER A 282 -89.89 -23.46 42.18
N ILE A 283 -90.73 -22.63 41.54
CA ILE A 283 -90.37 -21.94 40.29
C ILE A 283 -89.20 -20.98 40.52
N VAL A 284 -89.24 -20.18 41.58
CA VAL A 284 -88.15 -19.26 41.94
C VAL A 284 -86.86 -20.02 42.24
N ALA A 285 -86.93 -21.14 42.97
CA ALA A 285 -85.77 -21.97 43.27
C ALA A 285 -85.13 -22.58 42.01
N SER A 286 -85.95 -23.00 41.03
CA SER A 286 -85.47 -23.47 39.72
C SER A 286 -84.74 -22.37 38.95
N GLU A 287 -85.29 -21.15 38.93
CA GLU A 287 -84.68 -20.02 38.23
C GLU A 287 -83.33 -19.62 38.88
N ILE A 288 -83.25 -19.62 40.22
CA ILE A 288 -82.00 -19.39 40.96
C ILE A 288 -80.93 -20.41 40.56
N ARG A 289 -81.29 -21.70 40.46
CA ARG A 289 -80.37 -22.77 40.04
C ARG A 289 -79.89 -22.56 38.62
N LYS A 290 -80.78 -22.21 37.70
CA LYS A 290 -80.46 -21.92 36.30
C LYS A 290 -79.48 -20.75 36.18
N LEU A 291 -79.77 -19.61 36.83
CA LEU A 291 -78.89 -18.44 36.84
C LEU A 291 -77.51 -18.75 37.44
N SER A 292 -77.47 -19.58 38.48
CA SER A 292 -76.22 -20.01 39.11
C SER A 292 -75.38 -20.89 38.18
N ALA A 293 -76.02 -21.80 37.43
CA ALA A 293 -75.37 -22.64 36.45
C ALA A 293 -74.82 -21.81 35.27
N GLU A 294 -75.63 -20.87 34.75
CA GLU A 294 -75.20 -19.94 33.70
C GLU A 294 -74.02 -19.08 34.16
N SER A 295 -74.06 -18.57 35.40
CA SER A 295 -72.95 -17.80 36.00
C SER A 295 -71.66 -18.63 36.08
N LYS A 296 -71.75 -19.91 36.46
CA LYS A 296 -70.60 -20.82 36.49
C LYS A 296 -70.01 -21.05 35.10
N VAL A 297 -70.85 -21.28 34.09
CA VAL A 297 -70.42 -21.49 32.70
C VAL A 297 -69.75 -20.23 32.16
N SER A 298 -70.34 -19.05 32.38
CA SER A 298 -69.77 -17.77 31.97
C SER A 298 -68.43 -17.51 32.65
N ALA A 299 -68.32 -17.77 33.96
CA ALA A 299 -67.06 -17.65 34.67
C ALA A 299 -66.00 -18.60 34.10
N SER A 300 -66.35 -19.86 33.79
CA SER A 300 -65.40 -20.79 33.16
C SER A 300 -64.91 -20.33 31.78
N LYS A 301 -65.79 -19.72 30.97
CA LYS A 301 -65.42 -19.16 29.66
C LYS A 301 -64.43 -18.00 29.80
N ILE A 302 -64.67 -17.09 30.74
CA ILE A 302 -63.75 -15.98 31.05
C ILE A 302 -62.40 -16.53 31.50
N GLY A 303 -62.37 -17.59 32.31
CA GLY A 303 -61.13 -18.23 32.76
C GLY A 303 -60.29 -18.78 31.59
N ALA A 304 -60.93 -19.40 30.61
CA ALA A 304 -60.24 -19.83 29.40
C ALA A 304 -59.64 -18.65 28.61
N MET A 305 -60.36 -17.53 28.50
CA MET A 305 -59.86 -16.31 27.86
C MET A 305 -58.67 -15.70 28.62
N LEU A 306 -58.72 -15.68 29.96
CA LEU A 306 -57.61 -15.20 30.80
C LEU A 306 -56.36 -16.07 30.66
N ASN A 307 -56.51 -17.39 30.55
CA ASN A 307 -55.37 -18.28 30.27
C ASN A 307 -54.74 -17.97 28.90
N GLY A 308 -55.56 -17.70 27.88
CA GLY A 308 -55.07 -17.24 26.58
C GLY A 308 -54.29 -15.92 26.68
N LEU A 309 -54.83 -14.94 27.41
CA LEU A 309 -54.15 -13.66 27.68
C LEU A 309 -52.83 -13.86 28.42
N ARG A 310 -52.79 -14.74 29.42
CA ARG A 310 -51.57 -15.07 30.16
C ARG A 310 -50.47 -15.59 29.23
N ASN A 311 -50.81 -16.55 28.36
CA ASN A 311 -49.86 -17.09 27.39
C ASN A 311 -49.34 -16.02 26.44
N SER A 312 -50.20 -15.11 25.98
CA SER A 312 -49.79 -13.97 25.16
C SER A 312 -48.83 -13.04 25.90
N VAL A 313 -49.10 -12.73 27.17
CA VAL A 313 -48.23 -11.88 28.01
C VAL A 313 -46.86 -12.54 28.23
N GLU A 314 -46.82 -13.84 28.51
CA GLU A 314 -45.57 -14.61 28.64
C GLU A 314 -44.78 -14.64 27.32
N PHE A 315 -45.45 -14.77 26.18
CA PHE A 315 -44.82 -14.70 24.86
C PHE A 315 -44.18 -13.34 24.58
N VAL A 316 -44.90 -12.24 24.87
CA VAL A 316 -44.34 -10.89 24.68
C VAL A 316 -43.16 -10.66 25.61
N LEU A 317 -43.20 -11.15 26.87
CA LEU A 317 -42.06 -11.04 27.80
C LEU A 317 -40.79 -11.66 27.21
N LYS A 318 -40.91 -12.87 26.65
CA LYS A 318 -39.78 -13.55 26.01
C LYS A 318 -39.22 -12.75 24.82
N ASN A 319 -40.09 -12.13 24.02
CA ASN A 319 -39.63 -11.28 22.90
C ASN A 319 -38.91 -10.03 23.39
N VAL A 320 -39.34 -9.44 24.51
CA VAL A 320 -38.65 -8.29 25.13
C VAL A 320 -37.28 -8.69 25.67
N GLU A 321 -37.15 -9.85 26.32
CA GLU A 321 -35.85 -10.38 26.77
C GLU A 321 -34.90 -10.60 25.59
N GLN A 322 -35.39 -11.17 24.49
CA GLN A 322 -34.61 -11.36 23.28
C GLN A 322 -34.22 -10.02 22.63
N SER A 323 -35.14 -9.04 22.59
CA SER A 323 -34.87 -7.69 22.07
C SER A 323 -33.78 -6.99 22.87
N ASN A 324 -33.80 -7.10 24.20
CA ASN A 324 -32.75 -6.55 25.07
C ASN A 324 -31.39 -7.18 24.79
N ALA A 325 -31.32 -8.51 24.62
CA ALA A 325 -30.07 -9.19 24.31
C ALA A 325 -29.48 -8.71 22.96
N ILE A 326 -30.31 -8.63 21.92
CA ILE A 326 -29.90 -8.13 20.59
C ILE A 326 -29.42 -6.68 20.69
N THR A 327 -30.14 -5.84 21.43
CA THR A 327 -29.79 -4.42 21.61
C THR A 327 -28.43 -4.26 22.29
N GLN A 328 -28.13 -5.10 23.28
CA GLN A 328 -26.84 -5.10 23.97
C GLN A 328 -25.69 -5.55 23.06
N GLU A 329 -25.90 -6.59 22.24
CA GLU A 329 -24.94 -7.01 21.22
C GLU A 329 -24.69 -5.90 20.19
N GLN A 330 -25.76 -5.21 19.75
CA GLN A 330 -25.66 -4.10 18.81
C GLN A 330 -24.86 -2.93 19.39
N ALA A 331 -25.08 -2.56 20.66
CA ALA A 331 -24.30 -1.52 21.33
C ALA A 331 -22.81 -1.88 21.39
N GLN A 332 -22.47 -3.12 21.71
CA GLN A 332 -21.08 -3.59 21.72
C GLN A 332 -20.45 -3.58 20.33
N ALA A 333 -21.19 -3.99 19.30
CA ALA A 333 -20.74 -3.96 17.92
C ALA A 333 -20.45 -2.52 17.46
N SER A 334 -21.32 -1.57 17.79
CA SER A 334 -21.12 -0.14 17.49
C SER A 334 -19.86 0.41 18.14
N GLN A 335 -19.57 0.06 19.40
CA GLN A 335 -18.32 0.45 20.07
C GLN A 335 -17.07 -0.12 19.38
N ASN A 336 -17.12 -1.39 18.96
CA ASN A 336 -16.02 -2.02 18.25
C ASN A 336 -15.77 -1.33 16.89
N ILE A 337 -16.84 -0.98 16.16
CA ILE A 337 -16.73 -0.25 14.90
C ILE A 337 -16.11 1.14 15.13
N ALA A 338 -16.54 1.86 16.17
CA ALA A 338 -15.96 3.16 16.51
C ALA A 338 -14.43 3.08 16.73
N HIS A 339 -13.96 2.06 17.47
CA HIS A 339 -12.53 1.84 17.68
C HIS A 339 -11.79 1.54 16.36
N MET A 340 -12.38 0.71 15.49
CA MET A 340 -11.80 0.41 14.17
C MET A 340 -11.72 1.67 13.28
N LEU A 341 -12.71 2.55 13.35
CA LEU A 341 -12.70 3.82 12.61
C LEU A 341 -11.61 4.77 13.11
N GLU A 342 -11.34 4.79 14.42
CA GLU A 342 -10.21 5.56 14.99
C GLU A 342 -8.86 5.03 14.50
N GLU A 343 -8.68 3.71 14.45
CA GLU A 343 -7.47 3.10 13.87
C GLU A 343 -7.31 3.44 12.39
N LEU A 344 -8.39 3.39 11.61
CA LEU A 344 -8.37 3.78 10.19
C LEU A 344 -8.02 5.25 10.01
N ASN A 345 -8.50 6.12 10.88
CA ASN A 345 -8.17 7.54 10.88
C ASN A 345 -6.66 7.77 11.12
N ASN A 346 -6.08 7.02 12.06
CA ASN A 346 -4.64 7.05 12.35
C ASN A 346 -3.79 6.53 11.17
N VAL A 347 -4.24 5.45 10.50
CA VAL A 347 -3.58 4.92 9.30
C VAL A 347 -3.65 5.92 8.15
N GLY A 348 -4.81 6.55 7.93
CA GLY A 348 -4.98 7.62 6.96
C GLY A 348 -4.02 8.79 7.20
N GLY A 349 -3.83 9.17 8.46
CA GLY A 349 -2.91 10.24 8.85
C GLY A 349 -1.46 9.92 8.50
N LYS A 350 -1.02 8.69 8.82
CA LYS A 350 0.32 8.21 8.45
C LYS A 350 0.53 8.17 6.94
N LEU A 351 -0.47 7.78 6.16
CA LEU A 351 -0.39 7.79 4.69
C LEU A 351 -0.19 9.21 4.16
N ILE A 352 -0.87 10.20 4.72
CA ILE A 352 -0.67 11.62 4.35
C ILE A 352 0.74 12.10 4.68
N ASP A 353 1.26 11.78 5.87
CA ASP A 353 2.59 12.23 6.26
C ASP A 353 3.70 11.55 5.46
N MET A 354 3.52 10.29 5.03
CA MET A 354 4.44 9.64 4.10
C MET A 354 4.53 10.35 2.75
N MET A 355 3.48 11.05 2.31
CA MET A 355 3.48 11.80 1.04
C MET A 355 4.14 13.19 1.14
N LYS A 356 4.48 13.65 2.34
CA LYS A 356 5.15 14.95 2.56
C LYS A 356 6.67 14.83 2.61
N LYS A 357 7.19 13.62 2.86
CA LYS A 357 8.62 13.29 2.81
C LYS A 357 9.00 12.90 1.39
#